data_AF-A0A6S6T6A1-F1
#
_entry.id   AF-A0A6S6T6A1-F1
#
_cell.length_a   1.000
_cell.length_b   1.000
_cell.length_c   1.000
_cell.angle_alpha   90.00
_cell.angle_beta   90.00
_cell.angle_gamma   90.00
#
_symmetry.space_group_name_H-M   'P 1'
#
loop_
_entity.id
_entity.type
_entity.pdbx_description
1 polymer ?
#
loop_
_entity_poly.entity_id
_entity_poly.type
_entity_poly.pdbx_seq_one_letter_code
_entity_poly.pdbx_strand_id
1 'polypeptide(L)'
;MKTTLRERWQEVAEEIERTKIPEIHLLTVDEDISSNKGKEMSQHNIIVVAYKWVAERKDLGGMKNIISFEEYLFDELPSIYEYWSKND
;
A
#
# COMPACT_ATOMS: atom_id res chain seq x y z
N MET A 1 -1.42 -4.39 -8.80
CA MET A 1 -2.43 -5.09 -7.98
C MET A 1 -2.07 -6.56 -7.90
N LYS A 2 -2.16 -7.18 -6.71
CA LYS A 2 -1.97 -8.63 -6.51
C LYS A 2 -3.09 -9.14 -5.62
N THR A 3 -3.83 -10.17 -6.04
CA THR A 3 -4.93 -10.72 -5.25
C THR A 3 -4.45 -11.34 -3.92
N THR A 4 -3.34 -12.06 -3.97
CA THR A 4 -2.63 -12.59 -2.79
C THR A 4 -1.16 -12.21 -2.83
N LEU A 5 -0.57 -11.86 -1.69
CA LEU A 5 0.82 -11.41 -1.61
C LEU A 5 1.79 -12.59 -1.59
N ARG A 6 1.63 -13.50 -0.61
CA ARG A 6 2.61 -14.57 -0.30
C ARG A 6 4.05 -14.04 -0.31
N GLU A 7 4.96 -14.64 -1.07
CA GLU A 7 6.32 -14.15 -1.38
C GLU A 7 6.37 -13.22 -2.60
N ARG A 8 5.32 -13.18 -3.43
CA ARG A 8 5.29 -12.48 -4.72
C ARG A 8 5.27 -10.96 -4.62
N TRP A 9 5.12 -10.39 -3.43
CA TRP A 9 5.26 -8.95 -3.24
C TRP A 9 6.72 -8.49 -3.38
N GLN A 10 7.68 -9.40 -3.22
CA GLN A 10 9.12 -9.12 -3.39
C GLN A 10 9.44 -8.68 -4.82
N GLU A 11 8.74 -9.21 -5.82
CA GLU A 11 8.82 -8.74 -7.22
C GLU A 11 8.54 -7.23 -7.33
N VAL A 12 7.62 -6.69 -6.52
CA VAL A 12 7.31 -5.25 -6.51
C VAL A 12 8.45 -4.46 -5.87
N ALA A 13 9.04 -4.97 -4.80
CA ALA A 13 10.19 -4.34 -4.16
C ALA A 13 11.41 -4.28 -5.10
N GLU A 14 11.68 -5.36 -5.84
CA GLU A 14 12.73 -5.40 -6.86
C GLU A 14 12.51 -4.34 -7.96
N GLU A 15 11.26 -4.18 -8.42
CA GLU A 15 10.92 -3.20 -9.45
C GLU A 15 11.09 -1.76 -8.96
N ILE A 16 10.72 -1.46 -7.71
CA ILE A 16 10.97 -0.17 -7.06
C ILE A 16 12.46 0.15 -7.05
N GLU A 17 13.28 -0.81 -6.61
CA GLU A 17 14.73 -0.62 -6.53
C GLU A 17 15.38 -0.46 -7.90
N ARG A 18 14.92 -1.22 -8.90
CA ARG A 18 15.42 -1.22 -10.27
C ARG A 18 15.09 0.07 -11.01
N THR A 19 13.88 0.58 -10.84
CA THR A 19 13.36 1.75 -11.58
C THR A 19 13.50 3.06 -10.81
N LYS A 20 13.88 3.00 -9.52
CA LYS A 20 13.95 4.15 -8.61
C LYS A 20 12.60 4.87 -8.47
N ILE A 21 11.50 4.13 -8.58
CA ILE A 21 10.17 4.64 -8.22
C ILE A 21 10.21 4.99 -6.72
N PRO A 22 9.75 6.19 -6.30
CA PRO A 22 9.82 6.57 -4.90
C PRO A 22 8.94 5.71 -3.98
N GLU A 23 7.74 5.35 -4.44
CA GLU A 23 6.71 4.66 -3.67
C GLU A 23 5.71 3.96 -4.59
N ILE A 24 5.16 2.82 -4.16
CA ILE A 24 4.07 2.12 -4.85
C ILE A 24 2.92 1.80 -3.90
N HIS A 25 1.70 2.07 -4.37
CA HIS A 25 0.46 1.58 -3.76
C HIS A 25 0.12 0.19 -4.30
N LEU A 26 0.31 -0.85 -3.47
CA LEU A 26 0.04 -2.24 -3.80
C LEU A 26 -1.34 -2.67 -3.30
N LEU A 27 -2.32 -2.62 -4.21
CA LEU A 27 -3.69 -3.07 -3.94
C LEU A 27 -3.76 -4.60 -3.84
N THR A 28 -4.39 -5.09 -2.78
CA THR A 28 -4.58 -6.51 -2.51
C THR A 28 -5.89 -6.84 -1.80
N VAL A 29 -6.37 -8.06 -1.98
CA VAL A 29 -7.51 -8.63 -1.22
C VAL A 29 -7.04 -9.74 -0.27
N ASP A 30 -5.72 -9.82 -0.04
CA ASP A 30 -5.13 -10.76 0.91
C ASP A 30 -5.48 -10.34 2.35
N GLU A 31 -6.10 -11.26 3.08
CA GLU A 31 -6.50 -11.04 4.48
C GLU A 31 -5.39 -11.47 5.45
N ASP A 32 -4.41 -12.27 4.99
CA ASP A 32 -3.34 -12.83 5.82
C ASP A 32 -2.02 -12.06 5.63
N ILE A 33 -2.06 -10.80 6.07
CA ILE A 33 -0.90 -9.94 6.17
C ILE A 33 -0.38 -10.02 7.61
N SER A 34 0.84 -10.54 7.76
CA SER A 34 1.52 -10.52 9.05
C SER A 34 2.17 -9.17 9.30
N SER A 35 2.30 -8.79 10.57
CA SER A 35 2.96 -7.53 10.96
C SER A 35 4.42 -7.44 10.48
N ASN A 36 5.15 -8.57 10.44
CA ASN A 36 6.51 -8.60 9.88
C ASN A 36 6.52 -8.28 8.39
N LYS A 37 5.61 -8.90 7.61
CA LYS A 37 5.47 -8.63 6.17
C LYS A 37 5.09 -7.16 5.92
N GLY A 38 4.18 -6.61 6.74
CA GLY A 38 3.81 -5.20 6.69
C GLY A 38 5.00 -4.24 6.90
N LYS A 39 5.86 -4.54 7.89
CA LYS A 39 7.08 -3.79 8.15
C LYS A 39 8.10 -3.90 7.02
N GLU A 40 8.31 -5.09 6.48
CA GLU A 40 9.21 -5.30 5.34
C GLU A 40 8.74 -4.50 4.12
N MET A 41 7.46 -4.55 3.79
CA MET A 41 6.88 -3.74 2.72
C MET A 41 7.07 -2.23 2.96
N SER A 42 6.95 -1.77 4.20
CA SER A 42 7.22 -0.37 4.56
C SER A 42 8.66 0.04 4.26
N GLN A 43 9.63 -0.85 4.46
CA GLN A 43 11.05 -0.57 4.21
C GLN A 43 11.37 -0.45 2.72
N HIS A 44 10.53 -1.05 1.87
CA HIS A 44 10.64 -0.98 0.41
C HIS A 44 9.73 0.10 -0.21
N ASN A 45 9.25 1.07 0.58
CA ASN A 45 8.32 2.12 0.15
C ASN A 45 7.07 1.56 -0.54
N ILE A 46 6.54 0.46 -0.01
CA ILE A 46 5.28 -0.12 -0.46
C ILE A 46 4.20 0.26 0.55
N ILE A 47 3.19 0.98 0.06
CA ILE A 47 1.92 1.19 0.76
C ILE A 47 0.97 0.10 0.32
N VAL A 48 0.50 -0.72 1.26
CA VAL A 48 -0.46 -1.77 0.98
C VAL A 48 -1.86 -1.20 1.12
N VAL A 49 -2.66 -1.36 0.06
CA VAL A 49 -4.07 -1.00 0.07
C VAL A 49 -4.88 -2.28 0.20
N ALA A 50 -5.57 -2.45 1.33
CA ALA A 50 -6.31 -3.67 1.67
C ALA A 50 -7.74 -3.35 2.12
N TYR A 51 -8.52 -4.39 2.44
CA TYR A 51 -9.81 -4.20 3.08
C TYR A 51 -9.66 -3.46 4.40
N LYS A 52 -10.63 -2.59 4.71
CA LYS A 52 -10.64 -1.78 5.93
C LYS A 52 -10.42 -2.62 7.20
N TRP A 53 -11.14 -3.73 7.35
CA TRP A 53 -10.99 -4.59 8.53
C TRP A 53 -9.62 -5.25 8.63
N VAL A 54 -8.89 -5.42 7.52
CA VAL A 54 -7.50 -5.92 7.51
C VAL A 54 -6.55 -4.81 7.94
N ALA A 55 -6.68 -3.62 7.36
CA ALA A 55 -5.86 -2.45 7.70
C ALA A 55 -6.02 -2.05 9.18
N GLU A 56 -7.24 -2.14 9.71
CA GLU A 56 -7.56 -1.79 11.10
C GLU A 56 -7.31 -2.92 12.11
N ARG A 57 -6.77 -4.08 11.69
CA ARG A 57 -6.43 -5.17 12.61
C ARG A 57 -5.47 -4.68 13.70
N LYS A 58 -5.61 -5.20 14.92
CA LYS A 58 -4.79 -4.81 16.07
C LYS A 58 -3.27 -4.90 15.83
N ASP A 59 -2.82 -5.85 15.02
CA ASP A 59 -1.41 -6.07 14.69
C ASP A 59 -0.88 -5.22 13.52
N LEU A 60 -1.77 -4.56 12.77
CA LEU A 60 -1.46 -3.77 11.57
C LEU A 60 -1.85 -2.30 11.68
N GLY A 61 -2.92 -1.94 12.40
CA GLY A 61 -3.50 -0.59 12.40
C GLY A 61 -2.63 0.52 12.99
N GLY A 62 -1.46 0.19 13.56
CA GLY A 62 -0.44 1.18 13.91
C GLY A 62 0.55 1.50 12.78
N MET A 63 0.48 0.77 11.66
CA MET A 63 1.39 0.90 10.52
C MET A 63 0.82 1.91 9.52
N LYS A 64 1.60 2.95 9.22
CA LYS A 64 1.21 3.99 8.26
C LYS A 64 1.19 3.52 6.81
N ASN A 65 1.88 2.42 6.51
CA ASN A 65 1.99 1.88 5.15
C ASN A 65 0.93 0.81 4.85
N ILE A 66 -0.08 0.64 5.70
CA ILE A 66 -1.22 -0.24 5.45
C ILE A 66 -2.48 0.62 5.54
N ILE A 67 -3.09 0.89 4.39
CA ILE A 67 -4.29 1.74 4.30
C ILE A 67 -5.47 0.94 3.76
N SER A 68 -6.67 1.47 4.00
CA SER A 68 -7.89 0.90 3.47
C SER A 68 -8.12 1.31 2.01
N PHE A 69 -8.89 0.52 1.26
CA PHE A 69 -9.38 0.94 -0.06
C PHE A 69 -10.15 2.26 0.01
N GLU A 70 -10.90 2.49 1.08
CA GLU A 70 -11.66 3.70 1.31
C GLU A 70 -10.73 4.92 1.44
N GLU A 71 -9.68 4.83 2.26
CA GLU A 71 -8.67 5.89 2.41
C GLU A 71 -7.96 6.16 1.08
N TYR A 72 -7.55 5.12 0.37
CA TYR A 72 -6.89 5.26 -0.93
C TYR A 72 -7.80 5.94 -1.98
N LEU A 73 -9.05 5.49 -2.11
CA LEU A 73 -9.95 5.94 -3.18
C LEU A 73 -10.63 7.27 -2.87
N PHE A 74 -10.91 7.57 -1.60
CA PHE A 74 -11.70 8.74 -1.21
C PHE A 74 -10.88 9.86 -0.59
N ASP A 75 -9.67 9.58 -0.11
CA ASP A 75 -8.80 10.60 0.49
C ASP A 75 -7.55 10.84 -0.37
N GLU A 76 -6.75 9.80 -0.65
CA GLU A 76 -5.47 9.97 -1.34
C GLU A 76 -5.60 10.33 -2.82
N LEU A 77 -6.32 9.53 -3.61
CA LEU A 77 -6.48 9.80 -5.04
C LEU A 77 -7.13 11.16 -5.32
N PRO A 78 -8.21 11.57 -4.61
CA PRO A 78 -8.78 12.90 -4.80
C PRO A 78 -7.81 14.01 -4.42
N SER A 79 -7.01 13.85 -3.35
CA SER A 79 -6.00 14.85 -2.96
C SER A 79 -4.95 15.06 -4.05
N ILE A 80 -4.49 13.98 -4.69
CA ILE A 80 -3.57 14.06 -5.83
C ILE A 80 -4.26 14.76 -7.02
N TYR A 81 -5.49 14.36 -7.33
CA TYR A 81 -6.25 14.96 -8.42
C TYR A 81 -6.48 16.47 -8.22
N GLU A 82 -6.82 16.89 -7.00
CA GLU A 82 -6.98 18.30 -6.63
C GLU A 82 -5.68 19.09 -6.74
N TYR A 83 -4.55 18.48 -6.38
CA TYR A 83 -3.25 19.12 -6.53
C TYR A 83 -2.97 19.46 -8.00
N TRP A 84 -3.26 18.54 -8.92
CA TRP A 84 -3.06 18.78 -10.34
C TRP A 84 -4.08 19.78 -10.90
N SER A 85 -5.35 19.68 -10.53
CA SER A 85 -6.39 20.59 -11.05
C SER A 85 -6.24 22.05 -10.63
N LYS A 86 -5.50 22.33 -9.55
CA LYS A 86 -5.18 23.70 -9.10
C LYS A 86 -3.92 24.28 -9.73
N ASN A 87 -3.08 23.44 -10.35
CA ASN A 87 -1.78 23.81 -10.89
C ASN A 87 -1.71 23.76 -12.44
N ASP A 88 -2.82 23.38 -13.10
CA ASP A 88 -3.08 23.55 -14.54
C ASP A 88 -3.93 24.81 -14.79
#